data_AF-A0A6F8VAD1-F1
#
_entry.id   AF-A0A6F8VAD1-F1
#
_cell.length_a   1.000
_cell.length_b   1.000
_cell.length_c   1.000
_cell.angle_alpha   90.00
_cell.angle_beta   90.00
_cell.angle_gamma   90.00
#
_symmetry.space_group_name_H-M   'P 1'
#
loop_
_entity.id
_entity.type
_entity.pdbx_description
1 polymer ?
#
loop_
_entity_poly.entity_id
_entity_poly.type
_entity_poly.pdbx_seq_one_letter_code
_entity_poly.pdbx_strand_id
1 'polypeptide(L)'
;MTDIDEALDWQGQPVCCDSCAHRELLALGRCQLRRACVHDRYARRIDRFFYWNRELANQYLAHPYFEVRAIAAKFADVFHLPPLLQDADETVRFSALLRLPRKYLLKMRHDPDREVRIRVAYRLEGTDLLEMRADPDYYVRLVVARRLPFESLHLLLHDADREVRLMVAKRIGMEWLKTLAADSDADVRLEAARRLNGEALLALLRDPDWRVRYEVASRGEAERVLPLIDDEDELVREIARSRIKGEELGPVNTDFASALQGEGHEC
;
A
#
# COMPACT_ATOMS: atom_id res chain seq x y z
N MET A 1 -18.88 -17.79 8.73
CA MET A 1 -19.29 -17.06 7.51
C MET A 1 -20.42 -17.84 6.87
N THR A 2 -21.63 -17.32 6.96
CA THR A 2 -22.86 -17.87 6.36
C THR A 2 -22.78 -17.72 4.85
N ASP A 3 -22.87 -18.83 4.12
CA ASP A 3 -23.03 -18.80 2.66
C ASP A 3 -24.39 -18.14 2.35
N ILE A 4 -24.46 -17.26 1.35
CA ILE A 4 -25.68 -16.51 1.02
C ILE A 4 -26.77 -17.51 0.60
N ASP A 5 -27.96 -17.53 1.20
CA ASP A 5 -28.92 -18.59 0.85
C ASP A 5 -29.55 -18.39 -0.55
N GLU A 6 -29.38 -17.22 -1.15
CA GLU A 6 -29.86 -16.89 -2.49
C GLU A 6 -28.84 -17.25 -3.58
N ALA A 7 -29.32 -17.73 -4.73
CA ALA A 7 -28.52 -17.95 -5.95
C ALA A 7 -29.05 -17.04 -7.06
N LEU A 8 -28.46 -15.85 -7.16
CA LEU A 8 -28.79 -14.84 -8.17
C LEU A 8 -27.62 -14.67 -9.14
N ASP A 9 -27.92 -14.39 -10.39
CA ASP A 9 -26.93 -13.99 -11.39
C ASP A 9 -26.54 -12.51 -11.25
N TRP A 10 -25.61 -12.06 -12.09
CA TRP A 10 -25.09 -10.69 -12.06
C TRP A 10 -26.12 -9.63 -12.51
N GLN A 11 -27.26 -10.05 -13.05
CA GLN A 11 -28.40 -9.20 -13.39
C GLN A 11 -29.48 -9.23 -12.29
N GLY A 12 -29.24 -9.97 -11.20
CA GLY A 12 -30.17 -10.13 -10.09
C GLY A 12 -31.29 -11.14 -10.34
N GLN A 13 -31.19 -11.96 -11.38
CA GLN A 13 -32.17 -13.00 -11.69
C GLN A 13 -31.84 -14.33 -11.00
N PRO A 14 -32.83 -15.14 -10.59
CA PRO A 14 -32.58 -16.46 -10.05
C PRO A 14 -31.81 -17.36 -11.03
N VAL A 15 -30.72 -17.97 -10.54
CA VAL A 15 -29.95 -18.92 -11.34
C VAL A 15 -30.76 -20.19 -11.57
N CYS A 16 -31.02 -20.52 -12.83
CA CYS A 16 -31.77 -21.71 -13.22
C CYS A 16 -30.86 -22.81 -13.80
N CYS A 17 -30.96 -24.03 -13.29
CA CYS A 17 -30.17 -25.17 -13.77
C CYS A 17 -30.80 -25.89 -14.98
N ASP A 18 -32.12 -25.76 -15.19
CA ASP A 18 -32.85 -26.57 -16.17
C ASP A 18 -32.45 -26.30 -17.62
N SER A 19 -32.13 -25.03 -17.91
CA SER A 19 -31.67 -24.54 -19.22
C SER A 19 -30.16 -24.26 -19.28
N CYS A 20 -29.41 -24.62 -18.23
CA CYS A 20 -27.98 -24.35 -18.16
C CYS A 20 -27.20 -25.23 -19.13
N ALA A 21 -26.28 -24.64 -19.90
CA ALA A 21 -25.39 -25.36 -20.82
C ALA A 21 -24.51 -26.41 -20.11
N HIS A 22 -24.32 -26.28 -18.79
CA HIS A 22 -23.51 -27.18 -17.95
C HIS A 22 -24.34 -28.21 -17.17
N ARG A 23 -25.55 -28.54 -17.64
CA ARG A 23 -26.43 -29.51 -16.96
C ARG A 23 -25.77 -30.87 -16.75
N GLU A 24 -24.89 -31.30 -17.65
CA GLU A 24 -24.11 -32.53 -17.50
C GLU A 24 -23.13 -32.44 -16.32
N LEU A 25 -22.52 -31.28 -16.08
CA LEU A 25 -21.63 -31.08 -14.92
C LEU A 25 -22.38 -31.20 -13.59
N LEU A 26 -23.67 -30.82 -13.55
CA LEU A 26 -24.49 -31.00 -12.37
C LEU A 26 -24.69 -32.48 -12.05
N ALA A 27 -24.97 -33.30 -13.06
CA ALA A 27 -25.11 -34.75 -12.91
C ALA A 27 -23.82 -35.42 -12.42
N LEU A 28 -22.66 -34.87 -12.80
CA LEU A 28 -21.33 -35.32 -12.37
C LEU A 28 -20.89 -34.72 -11.01
N GLY A 29 -21.72 -33.90 -10.36
CA GLY A 29 -21.37 -33.22 -9.12
C GLY A 29 -20.26 -32.17 -9.25
N ARG A 30 -19.97 -31.73 -10.47
CA ARG A 30 -18.93 -30.74 -10.80
C ARG A 30 -19.47 -29.30 -10.83
N CYS A 31 -20.76 -29.10 -10.58
CA CYS A 31 -21.33 -27.82 -10.17
C CYS A 31 -22.47 -28.07 -9.18
N GLN A 32 -22.84 -27.05 -8.40
CA GLN A 32 -23.94 -27.15 -7.43
C GLN A 32 -24.52 -25.77 -7.14
N LEU A 33 -25.85 -25.62 -7.25
CA LEU A 33 -26.54 -24.36 -6.93
C LEU A 33 -26.23 -23.91 -5.48
N ARG A 34 -26.08 -22.60 -5.28
CA ARG A 34 -25.67 -21.97 -4.00
C ARG A 34 -24.27 -22.36 -3.49
N ARG A 35 -23.50 -23.14 -4.25
CA ARG A 35 -22.15 -23.59 -3.82
C ARG A 35 -21.08 -23.38 -4.89
N ALA A 36 -21.31 -23.79 -6.13
CA ALA A 36 -20.37 -23.64 -7.23
C ALA A 36 -21.14 -23.50 -8.54
N CYS A 37 -21.23 -22.28 -9.06
CA CYS A 37 -21.90 -21.99 -10.31
C CYS A 37 -21.24 -20.79 -10.98
N VAL A 38 -20.98 -20.90 -12.29
CA VAL A 38 -20.40 -19.81 -13.11
C VAL A 38 -21.37 -18.66 -13.36
N HIS A 39 -22.68 -18.95 -13.30
CA HIS A 39 -23.72 -17.95 -13.51
C HIS A 39 -24.13 -17.22 -12.22
N ASP A 40 -23.55 -17.58 -11.07
CA ASP A 40 -23.83 -16.88 -9.80
C ASP A 40 -23.06 -15.56 -9.76
N ARG A 41 -23.64 -14.53 -9.13
CA ARG A 41 -22.95 -13.24 -8.92
C ARG A 41 -21.87 -13.31 -7.83
N TYR A 42 -21.93 -14.30 -6.94
CA TYR A 42 -21.02 -14.37 -5.82
C TYR A 42 -19.67 -14.98 -6.25
N ALA A 43 -18.63 -14.13 -6.24
CA ALA A 43 -17.27 -14.47 -6.65
C ALA A 43 -16.75 -15.82 -6.12
N ARG A 44 -17.01 -16.16 -4.84
CA ARG A 44 -16.54 -17.43 -4.25
C ARG A 44 -17.15 -18.67 -4.91
N ARG A 45 -18.38 -18.58 -5.44
CA ARG A 45 -19.04 -19.70 -6.12
C ARG A 45 -18.54 -19.85 -7.54
N ILE A 46 -18.27 -18.74 -8.21
CA ILE A 46 -17.64 -18.72 -9.54
C ILE A 46 -16.22 -19.31 -9.43
N ASP A 47 -15.45 -18.89 -8.43
CA ASP A 47 -14.09 -19.39 -8.15
C ASP A 47 -14.10 -20.89 -7.89
N ARG A 48 -15.03 -21.36 -7.05
CA ARG A 48 -15.23 -22.80 -6.80
C ARG A 48 -15.64 -23.57 -8.05
N PHE A 49 -16.48 -23.01 -8.90
CA PHE A 49 -16.86 -23.62 -10.18
C PHE A 49 -15.65 -23.83 -11.08
N PHE A 50 -14.80 -22.81 -11.27
CA PHE A 50 -13.60 -22.96 -12.10
C PHE A 50 -12.52 -23.81 -11.43
N TYR A 51 -12.46 -23.84 -10.10
CA TYR A 51 -11.59 -24.77 -9.39
C TYR A 51 -11.96 -26.24 -9.70
N TRP A 52 -13.25 -26.56 -9.79
CA TRP A 52 -13.75 -27.89 -10.16
C TRP A 52 -13.69 -28.17 -11.68
N ASN A 53 -13.69 -27.13 -12.52
CA ASN A 53 -13.79 -27.23 -13.98
C ASN A 53 -12.77 -26.32 -14.68
N ARG A 54 -11.48 -26.56 -14.43
CA ARG A 54 -10.39 -25.70 -14.93
C ARG A 54 -10.35 -25.67 -16.46
N GLU A 55 -10.70 -26.77 -17.11
CA GLU A 55 -10.72 -26.91 -18.56
C GLU A 55 -11.71 -25.95 -19.26
N LEU A 56 -12.71 -25.45 -18.53
CA LEU A 56 -13.68 -24.49 -19.06
C LEU A 56 -13.20 -23.04 -19.01
N ALA A 57 -12.17 -22.72 -18.24
CA ALA A 57 -11.79 -21.34 -17.94
C ALA A 57 -11.52 -20.50 -19.21
N ASN A 58 -10.85 -21.08 -20.22
CA ASN A 58 -10.56 -20.38 -21.48
C ASN A 58 -11.83 -19.89 -22.19
N GLN A 59 -12.93 -20.64 -22.09
CA GLN A 59 -14.20 -20.33 -22.77
C GLN A 59 -14.91 -19.12 -22.14
N TYR A 60 -14.55 -18.76 -20.91
CA TYR A 60 -15.21 -17.72 -20.12
C TYR A 60 -14.44 -16.40 -20.08
N LEU A 61 -13.31 -16.28 -20.80
CA LEU A 61 -12.53 -15.03 -20.86
C LEU A 61 -13.23 -13.90 -21.61
N ALA A 62 -14.30 -14.19 -22.37
CA ALA A 62 -15.13 -13.19 -23.04
C ALA A 62 -16.54 -13.05 -22.40
N HIS A 63 -16.72 -13.58 -21.19
CA HIS A 63 -18.03 -13.54 -20.52
C HIS A 63 -18.49 -12.09 -20.25
N PRO A 64 -19.78 -11.75 -20.40
CA PRO A 64 -20.26 -10.38 -20.19
C PRO A 64 -19.98 -9.83 -18.78
N TYR A 65 -20.10 -10.69 -17.77
CA TYR A 65 -19.80 -10.32 -16.38
C TYR A 65 -18.30 -10.34 -16.11
N PHE A 66 -17.74 -9.20 -15.68
CA PHE A 66 -16.31 -9.02 -15.43
C PHE A 66 -15.77 -9.98 -14.37
N GLU A 67 -16.52 -10.22 -13.29
CA GLU A 67 -16.07 -11.10 -12.19
C GLU A 67 -15.82 -12.53 -12.70
N VAL A 68 -16.63 -13.01 -13.65
CA VAL A 68 -16.41 -14.30 -14.31
C VAL A 68 -15.13 -14.29 -15.14
N ARG A 69 -14.87 -13.22 -15.91
CA ARG A 69 -13.61 -13.09 -16.67
C ARG A 69 -12.40 -13.04 -15.75
N ALA A 70 -12.47 -12.24 -14.69
CA ALA A 70 -11.41 -12.08 -13.70
C ALA A 70 -11.08 -13.40 -13.00
N ILE A 71 -12.10 -14.14 -12.57
CA ILE A 71 -11.91 -15.43 -11.91
C ILE A 71 -11.45 -16.49 -12.91
N ALA A 72 -12.02 -16.55 -14.12
CA ALA A 72 -11.58 -17.46 -15.17
C ALA A 72 -10.09 -17.26 -15.49
N ALA A 73 -9.61 -16.01 -15.50
CA ALA A 73 -8.20 -15.69 -15.71
C ALA A 73 -7.25 -16.36 -14.69
N LYS A 74 -7.71 -16.71 -13.49
CA LYS A 74 -6.91 -17.46 -12.49
C LYS A 74 -6.65 -18.92 -12.89
N PHE A 75 -7.53 -19.50 -13.71
CA PHE A 75 -7.51 -20.92 -14.07
C PHE A 75 -7.17 -21.17 -15.54
N ALA A 76 -7.40 -20.19 -16.41
CA ALA A 76 -7.15 -20.28 -17.84
C ALA A 76 -5.69 -20.57 -18.19
N ASP A 77 -5.45 -21.02 -19.41
CA ASP A 77 -4.08 -21.13 -19.94
C ASP A 77 -3.46 -19.73 -20.05
N VAL A 78 -2.22 -19.59 -19.58
CA VAL A 78 -1.45 -18.34 -19.62
C VAL A 78 -1.35 -17.75 -21.03
N PHE A 79 -1.38 -18.57 -22.08
CA PHE A 79 -1.33 -18.10 -23.48
C PHE A 79 -2.59 -17.32 -23.90
N HIS A 80 -3.71 -17.49 -23.20
CA HIS A 80 -4.97 -16.76 -23.47
C HIS A 80 -5.13 -15.49 -22.65
N LEU A 81 -4.23 -15.21 -21.69
CA LEU A 81 -4.32 -14.05 -20.81
C LEU A 81 -3.87 -12.71 -21.43
N PRO A 82 -2.92 -12.62 -22.39
CA PRO A 82 -2.46 -11.32 -22.90
C PRO A 82 -3.57 -10.40 -23.44
N PRO A 83 -4.62 -10.87 -24.15
CA PRO A 83 -5.74 -10.02 -24.57
C PRO A 83 -6.48 -9.35 -23.40
N LEU A 84 -6.57 -10.00 -22.24
CA LEU A 84 -7.25 -9.45 -21.06
C LEU A 84 -6.54 -8.24 -20.45
N LEU A 85 -5.31 -7.93 -20.85
CA LEU A 85 -4.65 -6.68 -20.46
C LEU A 85 -5.30 -5.43 -21.08
N GLN A 86 -6.20 -5.62 -22.05
CA GLN A 86 -7.01 -4.55 -22.66
C GLN A 86 -8.49 -4.64 -22.24
N ASP A 87 -8.80 -5.45 -21.22
CA ASP A 87 -10.17 -5.53 -20.69
C ASP A 87 -10.61 -4.16 -20.15
N ALA A 88 -11.89 -3.83 -20.29
CA ALA A 88 -12.45 -2.59 -19.77
C ALA A 88 -12.35 -2.52 -18.24
N ASP A 89 -12.44 -3.67 -17.57
CA ASP A 89 -12.45 -3.79 -16.14
C ASP A 89 -11.05 -4.03 -15.56
N GLU A 90 -10.66 -3.19 -14.60
CA GLU A 90 -9.35 -3.23 -13.95
C GLU A 90 -9.10 -4.51 -13.16
N THR A 91 -10.14 -5.11 -12.59
CA THR A 91 -10.06 -6.37 -11.85
C THR A 91 -9.71 -7.52 -12.79
N VAL A 92 -10.23 -7.50 -14.02
CA VAL A 92 -9.86 -8.46 -15.07
C VAL A 92 -8.42 -8.26 -15.54
N ARG A 93 -8.04 -7.00 -15.86
CA ARG A 93 -6.66 -6.67 -16.28
C ARG A 93 -5.65 -7.15 -15.24
N PHE A 94 -5.91 -6.92 -13.96
CA PHE A 94 -5.05 -7.37 -12.88
C PHE A 94 -5.02 -8.89 -12.72
N SER A 95 -6.19 -9.55 -12.76
CA SER A 95 -6.26 -11.01 -12.59
C SER A 95 -5.46 -11.75 -13.66
N ALA A 96 -5.46 -11.26 -14.89
CA ALA A 96 -4.60 -11.75 -15.96
C ALA A 96 -3.11 -11.46 -15.67
N LEU A 97 -2.80 -10.22 -15.28
CA LEU A 97 -1.43 -9.76 -15.02
C LEU A 97 -0.71 -10.56 -13.91
N LEU A 98 -1.46 -11.05 -12.91
CA LEU A 98 -0.91 -11.89 -11.84
C LEU A 98 -0.15 -13.11 -12.36
N ARG A 99 -0.60 -13.68 -13.47
CA ARG A 99 -0.07 -14.93 -14.03
C ARG A 99 0.81 -14.73 -15.26
N LEU A 100 0.95 -13.49 -15.73
CA LEU A 100 1.76 -13.18 -16.90
C LEU A 100 3.24 -12.89 -16.54
N PRO A 101 4.19 -13.19 -17.45
CA PRO A 101 5.61 -12.89 -17.25
C PRO A 101 5.91 -11.39 -17.02
N ARG A 102 7.05 -11.09 -16.38
CA ARG A 102 7.50 -9.73 -16.03
C ARG A 102 7.40 -8.70 -17.16
N LYS A 103 7.67 -9.09 -18.42
CA LYS A 103 7.55 -8.18 -19.58
C LYS A 103 6.18 -7.53 -19.72
N TYR A 104 5.11 -8.18 -19.23
CA TYR A 104 3.76 -7.61 -19.23
C TYR A 104 3.56 -6.63 -18.08
N LEU A 105 4.13 -6.87 -16.89
CA LEU A 105 4.13 -5.90 -15.79
C LEU A 105 4.72 -4.55 -16.22
N LEU A 106 5.80 -4.56 -16.99
CA LEU A 106 6.42 -3.33 -17.49
C LEU A 106 5.50 -2.51 -18.40
N LYS A 107 4.68 -3.18 -19.21
CA LYS A 107 3.69 -2.53 -20.07
C LYS A 107 2.56 -1.90 -19.25
N MET A 108 2.18 -2.54 -18.14
CA MET A 108 1.08 -2.11 -17.29
C MET A 108 1.45 -0.98 -16.31
N ARG A 109 2.70 -0.49 -16.34
CA ARG A 109 3.11 0.68 -15.52
C ARG A 109 2.33 1.95 -15.83
N HIS A 110 1.76 2.04 -17.04
CA HIS A 110 0.97 3.18 -17.49
C HIS A 110 -0.51 2.81 -17.66
N ASP A 111 -1.00 1.79 -16.96
CA ASP A 111 -2.44 1.47 -16.96
C ASP A 111 -3.24 2.71 -16.55
N PRO A 112 -4.35 3.03 -17.22
CA PRO A 112 -5.18 4.18 -16.86
C PRO A 112 -5.69 4.10 -15.42
N ASP A 113 -5.93 2.89 -14.91
CA ASP A 113 -6.43 2.68 -13.57
C ASP A 113 -5.30 2.67 -12.51
N ARG A 114 -5.50 3.45 -11.45
CA ARG A 114 -4.51 3.60 -10.38
C ARG A 114 -4.27 2.31 -9.60
N GLU A 115 -5.30 1.48 -9.38
CA GLU A 115 -5.20 0.24 -8.61
C GLU A 115 -4.34 -0.79 -9.35
N VAL A 116 -4.44 -0.83 -10.69
CA VAL A 116 -3.53 -1.63 -11.52
C VAL A 116 -2.09 -1.15 -11.38
N ARG A 117 -1.83 0.17 -11.47
CA ARG A 117 -0.48 0.73 -11.31
C ARG A 117 0.10 0.46 -9.92
N ILE A 118 -0.71 0.58 -8.86
CA ILE A 118 -0.31 0.22 -7.48
C ILE A 118 0.16 -1.23 -7.42
N ARG A 119 -0.64 -2.15 -7.96
CA ARG A 119 -0.33 -3.58 -7.96
C ARG A 119 0.89 -3.93 -8.82
N VAL A 120 1.11 -3.19 -9.92
CA VAL A 120 2.34 -3.27 -10.72
C VAL A 120 3.54 -2.83 -9.89
N ALA A 121 3.45 -1.69 -9.19
CA ALA A 121 4.53 -1.18 -8.33
C ALA A 121 4.87 -2.18 -7.20
N TYR A 122 3.88 -2.89 -6.65
CA TYR A 122 4.09 -3.99 -5.69
C TYR A 122 4.75 -5.25 -6.25
N ARG A 123 4.99 -5.35 -7.56
CA ARG A 123 5.65 -6.51 -8.18
C ARG A 123 6.94 -6.15 -8.90
N LEU A 124 7.14 -4.89 -9.25
CA LEU A 124 8.39 -4.41 -9.84
C LEU A 124 9.46 -4.18 -8.78
N GLU A 125 10.71 -4.26 -9.22
CA GLU A 125 11.91 -4.13 -8.39
C GLU A 125 12.98 -3.33 -9.13
N GLY A 126 13.92 -2.77 -8.38
CA GLY A 126 15.08 -2.07 -8.93
C GLY A 126 14.72 -0.93 -9.88
N THR A 127 15.39 -0.89 -11.02
CA THR A 127 15.25 0.16 -12.04
C THR A 127 13.87 0.21 -12.69
N ASP A 128 13.16 -0.92 -12.79
CA ASP A 128 11.84 -0.96 -13.43
C ASP A 128 10.79 -0.19 -12.62
N LEU A 129 10.94 -0.22 -11.29
CA LEU A 129 10.11 0.53 -10.37
C LEU A 129 10.47 2.03 -10.38
N LEU A 130 11.73 2.37 -10.67
CA LEU A 130 12.20 3.75 -10.69
C LEU A 130 11.47 4.62 -11.73
N GLU A 131 11.08 4.04 -12.86
CA GLU A 131 10.30 4.77 -13.88
C GLU A 131 8.91 5.18 -13.37
N MET A 132 8.38 4.52 -12.33
CA MET A 132 7.11 4.88 -11.70
C MET A 132 7.25 6.00 -10.65
N ARG A 133 8.46 6.52 -10.41
CA ARG A 133 8.70 7.61 -9.43
C ARG A 133 7.96 8.91 -9.75
N ALA A 134 7.55 9.09 -11.00
CA ALA A 134 6.84 10.27 -11.48
C ALA A 134 5.36 9.96 -11.79
N ASP A 135 4.81 8.86 -11.24
CA ASP A 135 3.39 8.56 -11.40
C ASP A 135 2.55 9.75 -10.91
N PRO A 136 1.48 10.15 -11.63
CA PRO A 136 0.62 11.23 -11.19
C PRO A 136 -0.04 10.97 -9.83
N ASP A 137 -0.30 9.70 -9.48
CA ASP A 137 -0.92 9.32 -8.22
C ASP A 137 0.12 9.22 -7.09
N TYR A 138 -0.07 10.01 -6.03
CA TYR A 138 0.86 10.04 -4.90
C TYR A 138 1.00 8.69 -4.21
N TYR A 139 -0.05 7.87 -4.17
CA TYR A 139 0.00 6.56 -3.51
C TYR A 139 0.83 5.56 -4.32
N VAL A 140 0.82 5.64 -5.65
CA VAL A 140 1.77 4.88 -6.48
C VAL A 140 3.21 5.31 -6.14
N ARG A 141 3.48 6.62 -6.07
CA ARG A 141 4.82 7.13 -5.67
C ARG A 141 5.19 6.74 -4.24
N LEU A 142 4.22 6.62 -3.34
CA LEU A 142 4.42 6.12 -1.97
C LEU A 142 4.81 4.64 -1.96
N VAL A 143 4.16 3.80 -2.79
CA VAL A 143 4.56 2.39 -2.97
C VAL A 143 5.96 2.28 -3.57
N VAL A 144 6.29 3.16 -4.53
CA VAL A 144 7.65 3.29 -5.07
C VAL A 144 8.64 3.65 -3.95
N ALA A 145 8.35 4.67 -3.14
CA ALA A 145 9.17 5.09 -2.00
C ALA A 145 9.34 4.00 -0.93
N ARG A 146 8.36 3.10 -0.75
CA ARG A 146 8.47 1.95 0.17
C ARG A 146 9.41 0.86 -0.33
N ARG A 147 9.54 0.72 -1.66
CA ARG A 147 10.16 -0.44 -2.30
C ARG A 147 11.45 -0.15 -3.05
N LEU A 148 11.71 1.11 -3.39
CA LEU A 148 12.97 1.48 -4.06
C LEU A 148 14.17 1.06 -3.20
N PRO A 149 15.27 0.62 -3.85
CA PRO A 149 16.54 0.44 -3.18
C PRO A 149 16.97 1.71 -2.45
N PHE A 150 17.63 1.53 -1.31
CA PHE A 150 18.03 2.62 -0.41
C PHE A 150 18.82 3.71 -1.15
N GLU A 151 19.75 3.29 -2.00
CA GLU A 151 20.62 4.16 -2.79
C GLU A 151 19.87 5.04 -3.79
N SER A 152 18.62 4.69 -4.12
CA SER A 152 17.78 5.43 -5.08
C SER A 152 16.75 6.34 -4.42
N LEU A 153 16.59 6.30 -3.09
CA LEU A 153 15.58 7.09 -2.37
C LEU A 153 15.80 8.60 -2.45
N HIS A 154 17.04 9.04 -2.65
CA HIS A 154 17.36 10.45 -2.81
C HIS A 154 16.60 11.11 -3.98
N LEU A 155 16.16 10.32 -4.97
CA LEU A 155 15.37 10.79 -6.11
C LEU A 155 13.93 11.21 -5.76
N LEU A 156 13.48 10.93 -4.53
CA LEU A 156 12.15 11.26 -4.01
C LEU A 156 12.19 12.26 -2.85
N LEU A 157 13.36 12.83 -2.54
CA LEU A 157 13.54 13.80 -1.44
C LEU A 157 12.59 14.99 -1.50
N HIS A 158 12.26 15.42 -2.72
CA HIS A 158 11.43 16.61 -2.98
C HIS A 158 10.11 16.22 -3.64
N ASP A 159 9.57 15.03 -3.36
CA ASP A 159 8.23 14.68 -3.84
C ASP A 159 7.23 15.75 -3.38
N ALA A 160 6.28 16.10 -4.23
CA ALA A 160 5.27 17.09 -3.92
C ALA A 160 4.39 16.65 -2.73
N ASP A 161 4.21 15.34 -2.55
CA ASP A 161 3.34 14.78 -1.53
C ASP A 161 4.09 14.50 -0.21
N ARG A 162 3.49 14.95 0.91
CA ARG A 162 4.05 14.79 2.25
C ARG A 162 4.24 13.32 2.63
N GLU A 163 3.28 12.44 2.33
CA GLU A 163 3.35 11.02 2.72
C GLU A 163 4.51 10.31 2.02
N VAL A 164 4.80 10.69 0.78
CA VAL A 164 5.97 10.20 0.06
C VAL A 164 7.26 10.66 0.74
N ARG A 165 7.38 11.96 1.06
CA ARG A 165 8.57 12.49 1.76
C ARG A 165 8.75 11.89 3.17
N LEU A 166 7.66 11.65 3.91
CA LEU A 166 7.65 10.93 5.18
C LEU A 166 8.19 9.51 5.03
N MET A 167 7.75 8.78 4.00
CA MET A 167 8.27 7.44 3.72
C MET A 167 9.76 7.45 3.36
N VAL A 168 10.20 8.46 2.62
CA VAL A 168 11.62 8.67 2.34
C VAL A 168 12.38 8.95 3.65
N ALA A 169 11.87 9.82 4.53
CA ALA A 169 12.47 10.12 5.83
C ALA A 169 12.63 8.88 6.72
N LYS A 170 11.72 7.92 6.65
CA LYS A 170 11.81 6.64 7.38
C LYS A 170 12.95 5.74 6.90
N ARG A 171 13.34 5.83 5.62
CA ARG A 171 14.20 4.83 4.97
C ARG A 171 15.55 5.36 4.47
N ILE A 172 15.65 6.64 4.11
CA ILE A 172 16.80 7.20 3.39
C ILE A 172 18.08 7.19 4.24
N GLY A 173 19.25 7.27 3.61
CA GLY A 173 20.53 7.36 4.30
C GLY A 173 20.72 8.57 5.18
N MET A 174 21.56 8.41 6.20
CA MET A 174 21.92 9.47 7.15
C MET A 174 22.52 10.69 6.43
N GLU A 175 23.24 10.47 5.33
CA GLU A 175 23.85 11.49 4.50
C GLU A 175 22.82 12.45 3.85
N TRP A 176 21.60 11.97 3.59
CA TRP A 176 20.52 12.76 2.98
C TRP A 176 19.51 13.29 4.00
N LEU A 177 19.52 12.76 5.22
CA LEU A 177 18.51 13.06 6.24
C LEU A 177 18.50 14.55 6.65
N LYS A 178 19.65 15.23 6.54
CA LYS A 178 19.77 16.68 6.75
C LYS A 178 18.87 17.51 5.82
N THR A 179 18.63 17.02 4.60
CA THR A 179 17.73 17.69 3.66
C THR A 179 16.28 17.63 4.15
N LEU A 180 15.84 16.49 4.70
CA LEU A 180 14.49 16.30 5.23
C LEU A 180 14.29 16.96 6.60
N ALA A 181 15.36 17.17 7.36
CA ALA A 181 15.34 18.01 8.56
C ALA A 181 15.04 19.49 8.27
N ALA A 182 15.13 19.93 7.01
CA ALA A 182 14.73 21.26 6.56
C ALA A 182 13.41 21.24 5.76
N ASP A 183 12.64 20.15 5.81
CA ASP A 183 11.37 20.03 5.09
C ASP A 183 10.36 21.09 5.57
N SER A 184 9.51 21.55 4.66
CA SER A 184 8.41 22.46 5.01
C SER A 184 7.43 21.83 6.00
N ASP A 185 7.28 20.51 5.97
CA ASP A 185 6.32 19.78 6.78
C ASP A 185 6.95 19.30 8.10
N ALA A 186 6.25 19.56 9.21
CA ALA A 186 6.78 19.26 10.55
C ALA A 186 6.86 17.75 10.84
N ASP A 187 5.96 16.93 10.28
CA ASP A 187 6.00 15.49 10.50
C ASP A 187 7.21 14.87 9.78
N VAL A 188 7.57 15.41 8.60
CA VAL A 188 8.79 15.01 7.88
C VAL A 188 10.05 15.39 8.67
N ARG A 189 10.10 16.62 9.20
CA ARG A 189 11.22 17.06 10.06
C ARG A 189 11.32 16.23 11.34
N LEU A 190 10.20 15.89 11.96
CA LEU A 190 10.15 15.03 13.15
C LEU A 190 10.69 13.63 12.85
N GLU A 191 10.27 13.03 11.74
CA GLU A 191 10.78 11.72 11.33
C GLU A 191 12.28 11.75 11.03
N ALA A 192 12.79 12.85 10.45
CA ALA A 192 14.22 13.06 10.31
C ALA A 192 14.91 13.21 11.68
N ALA A 193 14.35 14.01 12.59
CA ALA A 193 14.90 14.24 13.94
C ALA A 193 15.04 12.95 14.75
N ARG A 194 14.08 12.03 14.66
CA ARG A 194 14.13 10.69 15.31
C ARG A 194 15.31 9.85 14.89
N ARG A 195 15.86 10.09 13.69
CA ARG A 195 16.95 9.33 13.10
C ARG A 195 18.30 10.05 13.16
N LEU A 196 18.32 11.38 13.22
CA LEU A 196 19.54 12.19 13.34
C LEU A 196 20.26 11.98 14.68
N ASN A 197 21.53 12.38 14.76
CA ASN A 197 22.32 12.35 16.00
C ASN A 197 23.37 13.48 16.02
N GLY A 198 23.99 13.69 17.18
CA GLY A 198 25.04 14.69 17.40
C GLY A 198 24.64 16.09 16.94
N GLU A 199 25.58 16.80 16.31
CA GLU A 199 25.37 18.16 15.80
C GLU A 199 24.21 18.27 14.80
N ALA A 200 23.91 17.20 14.04
CA ALA A 200 22.83 17.25 13.06
C ALA A 200 21.44 17.25 13.74
N LEU A 201 21.29 16.57 14.87
CA LEU A 201 20.08 16.67 15.70
C LEU A 201 20.01 18.03 16.40
N LEU A 202 21.14 18.51 16.96
CA LEU A 202 21.20 19.79 17.67
C LEU A 202 20.92 21.00 16.75
N ALA A 203 21.10 20.86 15.44
CA ALA A 203 20.69 21.88 14.47
C ALA A 203 19.17 22.19 14.53
N LEU A 204 18.36 21.27 15.07
CA LEU A 204 16.91 21.40 15.20
C LEU A 204 16.45 21.98 16.55
N LEU A 205 17.37 22.48 17.39
CA LEU A 205 17.05 23.09 18.70
C LEU A 205 16.00 24.21 18.64
N ARG A 206 15.89 24.90 17.48
CA ARG A 206 14.97 26.01 17.26
C ARG A 206 13.90 25.69 16.23
N ASP A 207 13.61 24.41 16.01
CA ASP A 207 12.53 24.03 15.11
C ASP A 207 11.21 24.69 15.54
N PRO A 208 10.41 25.24 14.62
CA PRO A 208 9.14 25.86 14.98
C PRO A 208 8.13 24.86 15.57
N ASP A 209 8.25 23.56 15.27
CA ASP A 209 7.36 22.54 15.83
C ASP A 209 7.94 21.99 17.16
N TRP A 210 7.16 22.11 18.22
CA TRP A 210 7.56 21.67 19.57
C TRP A 210 7.87 20.16 19.63
N ARG A 211 7.25 19.32 18.79
CA ARG A 211 7.49 17.86 18.77
C ARG A 211 8.90 17.57 18.29
N VAL A 212 9.40 18.35 17.33
CA VAL A 212 10.80 18.26 16.88
C VAL A 212 11.74 18.71 17.99
N ARG A 213 11.45 19.84 18.65
CA ARG A 213 12.26 20.30 19.79
C ARG A 213 12.24 19.31 20.96
N TYR A 214 11.11 18.64 21.22
CA TYR A 214 10.98 17.58 22.20
C TYR A 214 11.92 16.40 21.87
N GLU A 215 11.97 15.98 20.61
CA GLU A 215 12.89 14.94 20.14
C GLU A 215 14.36 15.34 20.35
N VAL A 216 14.70 16.61 20.10
CA VAL A 216 16.04 17.16 20.37
C VAL A 216 16.34 17.18 21.87
N ALA A 217 15.42 17.66 22.71
CA ALA A 217 15.58 17.68 24.17
C ALA A 217 15.79 16.28 24.75
N SER A 218 15.04 15.30 24.23
CA SER A 218 15.05 13.91 24.68
C SER A 218 16.39 13.21 24.43
N ARG A 219 17.05 13.50 23.30
CA ARG A 219 18.21 12.71 22.82
C ARG A 219 19.49 13.52 22.62
N GLY A 220 19.40 14.84 22.51
CA GLY A 220 20.54 15.73 22.38
C GLY A 220 21.45 15.68 23.61
N GLU A 221 22.72 16.05 23.44
CA GLU A 221 23.69 16.14 24.54
C GLU A 221 23.20 17.08 25.63
N ALA A 222 23.24 16.64 26.89
CA ALA A 222 22.59 17.31 28.03
C ALA A 222 23.01 18.80 28.16
N GLU A 223 24.29 19.09 27.97
CA GLU A 223 24.86 20.44 28.04
C GLU A 223 24.35 21.33 26.89
N ARG A 224 24.04 20.74 25.74
CA ARG A 224 23.65 21.47 24.53
C ARG A 224 22.15 21.73 24.45
N VAL A 225 21.34 20.96 25.18
CA VAL A 225 19.88 21.15 25.29
C VAL A 225 19.47 22.11 26.41
N LEU A 226 20.43 22.70 27.14
CA LEU A 226 20.18 23.73 28.17
C LEU A 226 19.20 24.83 27.74
N PRO A 227 19.24 25.36 26.50
CA PRO A 227 18.29 26.38 26.07
C PRO A 227 16.81 25.95 26.12
N LEU A 228 16.53 24.64 26.14
CA LEU A 228 15.17 24.09 26.11
C LEU A 228 14.51 23.98 27.50
N ILE A 229 15.22 24.29 28.60
CA ILE A 229 14.62 24.27 29.95
C ILE A 229 13.54 25.34 30.17
N ASP A 230 13.58 26.38 29.34
CA ASP A 230 12.66 27.51 29.30
C ASP A 230 11.96 27.59 27.94
N ASP A 231 11.85 26.46 27.22
CA ASP A 231 11.05 26.36 25.99
C ASP A 231 9.61 26.84 26.23
N GLU A 232 8.94 27.34 25.19
CA GLU A 232 7.54 27.76 25.27
C GLU A 232 6.60 26.58 25.57
N ASP A 233 6.94 25.39 25.10
CA ASP A 233 6.13 24.17 25.31
C ASP A 233 6.50 23.47 26.62
N GLU A 234 5.47 23.07 27.37
CA GLU A 234 5.63 22.46 28.69
C GLU A 234 6.33 21.09 28.64
N LEU A 235 5.97 20.24 27.67
CA LEU A 235 6.56 18.91 27.55
C LEU A 235 8.04 18.99 27.20
N VAL A 236 8.42 19.98 26.37
CA VAL A 236 9.83 20.25 26.03
C VAL A 236 10.63 20.70 27.27
N ARG A 237 10.07 21.61 28.08
CA ARG A 237 10.72 22.05 29.34
C ARG A 237 10.92 20.89 30.31
N GLU A 238 9.89 20.07 30.50
CA GLU A 238 9.92 18.94 31.43
C GLU A 238 11.02 17.94 31.08
N ILE A 239 11.07 17.49 29.82
CA ILE A 239 12.08 16.52 29.38
C ILE A 239 13.49 17.12 29.45
N ALA A 240 13.68 18.39 29.04
CA ALA A 240 14.98 19.06 29.11
C ALA A 240 15.48 19.16 30.56
N ARG A 241 14.61 19.57 31.51
CA ARG A 241 14.95 19.67 32.93
C ARG A 241 15.29 18.31 33.54
N SER A 242 14.54 17.25 33.20
CA SER A 242 14.84 15.89 33.66
C SER A 242 16.22 15.43 33.19
N ARG A 243 16.54 15.69 31.90
CA ARG A 243 17.83 15.32 31.28
C ARG A 243 19.01 15.97 31.98
N ILE A 244 18.90 17.25 32.36
CA ILE A 244 19.98 17.99 33.02
C ILE A 244 20.20 17.55 34.46
N LYS A 245 19.12 17.16 35.16
CA LYS A 245 19.22 16.63 36.54
C LYS A 245 19.80 15.22 36.61
N GLY A 246 19.99 14.55 35.47
CA GLY A 246 20.37 13.13 35.43
C GLY A 246 19.23 12.20 35.87
N GLU A 247 17.98 12.67 35.84
CA GLU A 247 16.81 11.85 36.14
C GLU A 247 16.47 11.04 34.87
N GLU A 248 16.68 9.71 34.93
CA GLU A 248 16.14 8.79 33.93
C GLU A 248 14.61 8.78 34.06
N LEU A 249 13.91 9.45 33.15
CA LEU A 249 12.50 9.15 32.92
C LEU A 249 12.45 7.73 32.36
N GLY A 250 11.84 6.81 33.14
CA GLY A 250 11.59 5.43 32.71
C GLY A 250 10.87 5.38 31.36
N PRO A 251 10.82 4.21 30.70
CA PRO A 251 10.32 4.09 29.33
C PRO A 251 8.96 4.78 29.21
N VAL A 252 8.92 5.82 28.39
CA VAL A 252 7.70 6.56 28.05
C VAL A 252 6.66 5.52 27.65
N ASN A 253 5.54 5.47 28.39
CA ASN A 253 4.43 4.57 28.11
C ASN A 253 4.15 4.58 26.61
N THR A 254 4.18 3.40 26.00
CA THR A 254 4.00 3.18 24.56
C THR A 254 2.67 3.70 24.00
N ASP A 255 1.78 4.23 24.84
CA ASP A 255 0.57 4.96 24.46
C ASP A 255 0.85 6.38 23.91
N PHE A 256 2.01 6.99 24.21
CA PHE A 256 2.34 8.34 23.71
C PHE A 256 2.77 8.35 22.23
N ALA A 257 3.39 7.26 21.76
CA ALA A 257 3.69 7.06 20.34
C ALA A 257 2.40 6.91 19.50
N SER A 258 1.32 6.42 20.10
CA SER A 258 -0.01 6.30 19.52
C SER A 258 -0.74 7.65 19.48
N ALA A 259 -0.57 8.49 20.51
CA ALA A 259 -1.14 9.83 20.57
C ALA A 259 -0.48 10.82 19.58
N LEU A 260 0.79 10.61 19.24
CA LEU A 260 1.49 11.33 18.17
C LEU A 260 1.14 10.83 16.74
N GLN A 261 0.27 9.82 16.61
CA GLN A 261 -0.11 9.18 15.34
C GLN A 261 -1.60 9.35 14.93
N GLY A 262 -2.45 10.09 15.68
CA GLY A 262 -3.79 10.47 15.21
C GLY A 262 -3.76 11.89 14.63
N GLU A 263 -4.27 12.23 13.45
CA GLU A 263 -5.45 11.75 12.72
C GLU A 263 -5.15 11.74 11.20
N GLY A 264 -5.40 10.64 10.49
CA GLY A 264 -5.06 10.54 9.08
C GLY A 264 -5.70 9.38 8.34
N HIS A 265 -6.98 9.57 7.99
CA HIS A 265 -7.74 8.91 6.91
C HIS A 265 -8.15 7.44 7.12
N GLU A 266 -9.41 7.27 7.53
CA GLU A 266 -10.29 6.30 6.88
C GLU A 266 -10.37 6.62 5.39
N CYS A 267 -9.91 5.70 4.55
CA CYS A 267 -10.30 5.48 3.15
C CYS A 267 -10.02 4.00 2.82
#